data_AF-A0A833T7M7-F1
#
_entry.id   AF-A0A833T7M7-F1
#
_cell.length_a   1.000
_cell.length_b   1.000
_cell.length_c   1.000
_cell.angle_alpha   90.00
_cell.angle_beta   90.00
_cell.angle_gamma   90.00
#
_symmetry.space_group_name_H-M   'P 1'
#
loop_
_entity.id
_entity.type
_entity.pdbx_description
1 polymer ?
#
loop_
_entity_poly.entity_id
_entity_poly.type
_entity_poly.pdbx_seq_one_letter_code
_entity_poly.pdbx_strand_id
1 'polypeptide(L)'
;MQNGTEFFQSYGRQIMPFEYGQTCHHLWRLVLLGHRQEDRRFYRDAQDPENILGVRCRLRGSSVVHFAIRRFEEKDRTVLVWRALTEGEGIFSGMYTDETGWCKVHSAEMNSCTTVETCSRVVPMHFGVSASRLGVAEQFISIVLKSNEEDIEQIAMKLDKLLLDEALEHIHLESE
;
A
#
# COMPACT_ATOMS: atom_id res chain seq x y z
N MET A 1 -23.04 25.38 5.42
CA MET A 1 -23.04 24.44 4.28
C MET A 1 -21.67 23.78 4.27
N GLN A 2 -21.59 22.49 4.64
CA GLN A 2 -20.32 21.75 4.69
C GLN A 2 -19.93 21.37 3.26
N ASN A 3 -18.90 22.04 2.73
CA ASN A 3 -18.16 21.56 1.56
C ASN A 3 -17.34 20.34 1.97
N GLY A 4 -18.00 19.19 2.16
CA GLY A 4 -17.30 17.93 2.37
C GLY A 4 -16.71 17.45 1.05
N THR A 5 -15.39 17.45 0.91
CA THR A 5 -14.74 16.77 -0.21
C THR A 5 -15.08 15.29 -0.12
N GLU A 6 -15.75 14.74 -1.14
CA GLU A 6 -16.04 13.32 -1.24
C GLU A 6 -14.74 12.51 -1.21
N PHE A 7 -14.73 11.38 -0.49
CA PHE A 7 -13.58 10.51 -0.37
C PHE A 7 -14.02 9.05 -0.36
N PHE A 8 -13.13 8.18 -0.81
CA PHE A 8 -13.29 6.74 -0.74
C PHE A 8 -12.45 6.22 0.41
N GLN A 9 -13.02 5.38 1.25
CA GLN A 9 -12.31 4.76 2.36
C GLN A 9 -12.39 3.25 2.25
N SER A 10 -11.25 2.59 2.43
CA SER A 10 -11.16 1.14 2.53
C SER A 10 -10.64 0.76 3.91
N TYR A 11 -11.18 -0.32 4.46
CA TYR A 11 -10.71 -0.94 5.70
C TYR A 11 -10.63 -2.44 5.51
N GLY A 12 -9.50 -3.03 5.88
CA GLY A 12 -9.25 -4.47 5.83
C GLY A 12 -8.64 -4.97 7.12
N ARG A 13 -8.97 -6.21 7.48
CA ARG A 13 -8.35 -6.92 8.61
C ARG A 13 -8.08 -8.36 8.20
N GLN A 14 -6.85 -8.82 8.40
CA GLN A 14 -6.40 -10.18 8.15
C GLN A 14 -5.73 -10.75 9.39
N ILE A 15 -5.93 -12.05 9.65
CA ILE A 15 -5.21 -12.80 10.67
C ILE A 15 -4.26 -13.74 9.95
N MET A 16 -2.96 -13.56 10.18
CA MET A 16 -1.89 -14.39 9.65
C MET A 16 -1.60 -15.48 10.69
N PRO A 17 -1.58 -16.77 10.31
CA PRO A 17 -1.26 -17.87 11.23
C PRO A 17 0.25 -18.01 11.46
N PHE A 18 0.94 -16.87 11.64
CA PHE A 18 2.39 -16.77 11.77
C PHE A 18 2.75 -15.73 12.83
N GLU A 19 3.97 -15.84 13.36
CA GLU A 19 4.47 -14.96 14.39
C GLU A 19 4.68 -13.52 13.91
N TYR A 20 4.57 -12.59 14.86
CA TYR A 20 4.62 -11.15 14.62
C TYR A 20 5.93 -10.70 13.98
N GLY A 21 7.07 -11.21 14.46
CA GLY A 21 8.39 -10.80 13.97
C GLY A 21 8.61 -11.13 12.50
N GLN A 22 8.35 -12.39 12.10
CA GLN A 22 8.44 -12.84 10.72
C GLN A 22 7.47 -12.07 9.81
N THR A 23 6.21 -11.92 10.26
CA THR A 23 5.20 -11.19 9.49
C THR A 23 5.63 -9.75 9.20
N CYS A 24 6.15 -9.03 10.22
CA CYS A 24 6.62 -7.66 10.04
C CYS A 24 7.83 -7.56 9.10
N HIS A 25 8.78 -8.49 9.25
CA HIS A 25 9.98 -8.52 8.42
C HIS A 25 9.63 -8.69 6.93
N HIS A 26 8.83 -9.69 6.59
CA HIS A 26 8.45 -9.97 5.21
C HIS A 26 7.54 -8.90 4.63
N LEU A 27 6.60 -8.36 5.42
CA LEU A 27 5.74 -7.27 4.96
C LEU A 27 6.57 -6.05 4.56
N TRP A 28 7.52 -5.63 5.41
CA TRP A 28 8.40 -4.50 5.08
C TRP A 28 9.24 -4.77 3.84
N ARG A 29 9.79 -6.00 3.72
CA ARG A 29 10.54 -6.41 2.53
C ARG A 29 9.69 -6.36 1.26
N LEU A 30 8.42 -6.78 1.31
CA LEU A 30 7.50 -6.71 0.17
C LEU A 30 7.19 -5.26 -0.24
N VAL A 31 7.03 -4.36 0.73
CA VAL A 31 6.86 -2.92 0.49
C VAL A 31 8.09 -2.36 -0.24
N LEU A 32 9.30 -2.69 0.22
CA LEU A 32 10.56 -2.28 -0.42
C LEU A 32 10.68 -2.85 -1.84
N LEU A 33 10.41 -4.14 -2.01
CA LEU A 33 10.50 -4.80 -3.32
C LEU A 33 9.43 -4.32 -4.29
N GLY A 34 8.28 -3.85 -3.80
CA GLY A 34 7.16 -3.32 -4.57
C GLY A 34 6.56 -4.33 -5.56
N HIS A 35 5.30 -4.14 -5.93
CA HIS A 35 4.70 -4.94 -7.01
C HIS A 35 4.55 -4.12 -8.31
N ARG A 36 4.47 -2.78 -8.25
CA ARG A 36 4.48 -1.91 -9.45
C ARG A 36 5.91 -1.57 -9.87
N GLN A 37 6.39 -2.17 -10.96
CA GLN A 37 7.76 -2.00 -11.45
C GLN A 37 7.88 -1.06 -12.66
N GLU A 38 6.77 -0.75 -13.34
CA GLU A 38 6.80 0.11 -14.53
C GLU A 38 7.31 1.51 -14.16
N ASP A 39 8.42 1.93 -14.79
CA ASP A 39 9.07 3.23 -14.60
C ASP A 39 9.35 3.58 -13.12
N ARG A 40 9.57 2.56 -12.30
CA ARG A 40 9.81 2.73 -10.87
C ARG A 40 11.16 3.41 -10.60
N ARG A 41 11.12 4.52 -9.86
CA ARG A 41 12.28 5.31 -9.44
C ARG A 41 12.20 5.62 -7.96
N PHE A 42 13.31 5.46 -7.24
CA PHE A 42 13.41 5.76 -5.81
C PHE A 42 13.79 7.22 -5.58
N TYR A 43 13.16 7.86 -4.60
CA TYR A 43 13.62 9.13 -4.04
C TYR A 43 14.72 8.83 -3.04
N ARG A 44 15.96 9.26 -3.34
CA ARG A 44 17.15 8.88 -2.57
C ARG A 44 17.45 9.77 -1.36
N ASP A 45 16.75 10.89 -1.25
CA ASP A 45 17.04 11.93 -0.24
C ASP A 45 16.20 11.77 1.05
N ALA A 46 15.77 10.53 1.35
CA ALA A 46 15.04 10.25 2.58
C ALA A 46 15.99 10.32 3.79
N GLN A 47 15.54 10.98 4.86
CA GLN A 47 16.35 11.16 6.09
C GLN A 47 16.64 9.83 6.81
N ASP A 48 15.78 8.83 6.63
CA ASP A 48 15.85 7.50 7.26
C ASP A 48 15.48 6.43 6.22
N PRO A 49 16.42 6.01 5.35
CA PRO A 49 16.13 5.08 4.26
C PRO A 49 15.83 3.65 4.74
N GLU A 50 16.11 3.30 6.00
CA GLU A 50 15.79 2.00 6.58
C GLU A 50 14.29 1.88 6.90
N ASN A 51 13.65 3.00 7.23
CA ASN A 51 12.23 3.04 7.59
C ASN A 51 11.38 3.89 6.65
N ILE A 52 11.96 4.64 5.72
CA ILE A 52 11.25 5.50 4.78
C ILE A 52 11.57 5.06 3.35
N LEU A 53 10.52 4.82 2.58
CA LEU A 53 10.59 4.57 1.16
C LEU A 53 9.81 5.65 0.41
N GLY A 54 10.50 6.38 -0.46
CA GLY A 54 9.87 7.24 -1.46
C GLY A 54 10.07 6.66 -2.86
N VAL A 55 9.00 6.58 -3.64
CA VAL A 55 9.01 6.02 -4.99
C VAL A 55 8.08 6.78 -5.92
N ARG A 56 8.49 6.90 -7.18
CA ARG A 56 7.65 7.23 -8.33
C ARG A 56 7.50 6.01 -9.21
N CYS A 57 6.29 5.68 -9.66
CA CYS A 57 6.07 4.62 -10.66
C CYS A 57 4.90 4.98 -11.59
N ARG A 58 4.72 4.19 -12.66
CA ARG A 58 3.57 4.31 -13.55
C ARG A 58 2.45 3.37 -13.12
N LEU A 59 1.23 3.87 -13.25
CA LEU A 59 0.01 3.11 -13.09
C LEU A 59 -0.64 2.91 -14.46
N ARG A 60 -0.59 1.67 -14.95
CA ARG A 60 -1.24 1.22 -16.19
C ARG A 60 -0.96 2.13 -17.39
N GLY A 61 0.25 2.66 -17.49
CA GLY A 61 0.67 3.56 -18.56
C GLY A 61 -0.15 4.85 -18.75
N SER A 62 -1.08 5.19 -17.85
CA SER A 62 -2.02 6.33 -18.00
C SER A 62 -2.01 7.26 -16.80
N SER A 63 -1.22 6.95 -15.78
CA SER A 63 -1.06 7.79 -14.60
C SER A 63 0.33 7.60 -13.99
N VAL A 64 0.80 8.61 -13.27
CA VAL A 64 2.03 8.58 -12.49
C VAL A 64 1.66 8.61 -11.02
N VAL A 65 2.25 7.71 -10.24
CA VAL A 65 2.04 7.64 -8.79
C VAL A 65 3.33 8.07 -8.10
N HIS A 66 3.19 9.03 -7.18
CA HIS A 66 4.21 9.45 -6.23
C HIS A 66 3.82 8.91 -4.85
N PHE A 67 4.58 7.96 -4.33
CA PHE A 67 4.26 7.25 -3.10
C PHE A 67 5.38 7.39 -2.08
N ALA A 68 5.02 7.70 -0.85
CA ALA A 68 5.92 7.72 0.29
C ALA A 68 5.33 6.90 1.42
N ILE A 69 6.11 6.00 2.00
CA ILE A 69 5.72 5.17 3.14
C ILE A 69 6.80 5.24 4.21
N ARG A 70 6.36 5.24 5.46
CA ARG A 70 7.21 5.18 6.64
C ARG A 70 6.78 4.07 7.58
N ARG A 71 7.75 3.33 8.10
CA ARG A 71 7.60 2.32 9.14
C ARG A 71 7.91 2.92 10.52
N PHE A 72 7.08 2.56 11.49
CA PHE A 72 7.24 2.86 12.91
C PHE A 72 7.19 1.55 13.69
N GLU A 73 8.30 1.21 14.34
CA GLU A 73 8.37 0.05 15.22
C GLU A 73 8.12 0.52 16.66
N GLU A 74 7.06 -0.01 17.27
CA GLU A 74 6.73 0.20 18.67
C GLU A 74 6.87 -1.13 19.43
N LYS A 75 6.80 -1.07 20.77
CA LYS A 75 7.00 -2.24 21.63
C LYS A 75 6.07 -3.42 21.29
N ASP A 76 4.82 -3.11 20.94
CA ASP A 76 3.75 -4.12 20.84
C ASP A 76 3.18 -4.22 19.41
N ARG A 77 3.64 -3.38 18.50
CA ARG A 77 3.10 -3.24 17.14
C ARG A 77 4.07 -2.57 16.18
N THR A 78 3.88 -2.83 14.89
CA THR A 78 4.51 -2.08 13.80
C THR A 78 3.43 -1.33 13.04
N VAL A 79 3.65 -0.06 12.76
CA VAL A 79 2.74 0.77 11.97
C VAL A 79 3.44 1.26 10.73
N LEU A 80 2.87 0.97 9.56
CA LEU A 80 3.24 1.58 8.30
C LEU A 80 2.26 2.72 8.01
N VAL A 81 2.75 3.89 7.64
CA VAL A 81 1.93 5.03 7.24
C VAL A 81 2.38 5.49 5.87
N TRP A 82 1.46 5.71 4.94
CA TRP A 82 1.79 6.16 3.60
C TRP A 82 0.94 7.33 3.14
N ARG A 83 1.47 7.99 2.10
CA ARG A 83 0.77 8.95 1.27
C ARG A 83 1.09 8.66 -0.20
N ALA A 84 0.08 8.71 -1.05
CA ALA A 84 0.24 8.58 -2.50
C ALA A 84 -0.45 9.76 -3.21
N LEU A 85 0.22 10.36 -4.18
CA LEU A 85 -0.37 11.28 -5.13
C LEU A 85 -0.37 10.62 -6.51
N THR A 86 -1.54 10.42 -7.09
CA THR A 86 -1.67 9.90 -8.46
C THR A 86 -2.06 11.04 -9.38
N GLU A 87 -1.30 11.24 -10.45
CA GLU A 87 -1.56 12.21 -11.51
C GLU A 87 -1.96 11.47 -12.79
N GLY A 88 -3.12 11.83 -13.35
CA GLY A 88 -3.58 11.32 -14.62
C GLY A 88 -2.83 11.93 -15.81
N GLU A 89 -2.53 11.10 -16.80
CA GLU A 89 -1.91 11.51 -18.07
C GLU A 89 -2.86 11.28 -19.25
N GLY A 90 -2.57 11.90 -20.40
CA GLY A 90 -3.39 11.74 -21.61
C GLY A 90 -4.84 12.17 -21.40
N ILE A 91 -5.78 11.24 -21.52
CA ILE A 91 -7.22 11.52 -21.33
C ILE A 91 -7.57 11.91 -19.89
N PHE A 92 -6.71 11.58 -18.92
CA PHE A 92 -6.89 11.90 -17.50
C PHE A 92 -6.10 13.14 -17.06
N SER A 93 -5.52 13.89 -18.01
CA SER A 93 -4.72 15.08 -17.69
C SER A 93 -5.51 16.13 -16.89
N GLY A 94 -4.92 16.57 -15.78
CA GLY A 94 -5.54 17.50 -14.82
C GLY A 94 -6.37 16.81 -13.71
N MET A 95 -6.42 15.48 -13.71
CA MET A 95 -7.04 14.68 -12.64
C MET A 95 -5.99 14.17 -11.66
N TYR A 96 -6.30 14.25 -10.37
CA TYR A 96 -5.41 13.83 -9.31
C TYR A 96 -6.16 13.04 -8.23
N THR A 97 -5.45 12.17 -7.52
CA THR A 97 -5.94 11.62 -6.25
C THR A 97 -4.89 11.79 -5.17
N ASP A 98 -5.31 12.20 -3.98
CA ASP A 98 -4.49 12.18 -2.76
C ASP A 98 -4.95 11.03 -1.87
N GLU A 99 -4.08 10.05 -1.70
CA GLU A 99 -4.29 8.91 -0.84
C GLU A 99 -3.47 9.07 0.44
N THR A 100 -4.09 8.78 1.57
CA THR A 100 -3.41 8.58 2.85
C THR A 100 -3.86 7.26 3.45
N GLY A 101 -2.95 6.49 4.02
CA GLY A 101 -3.33 5.26 4.70
C GLY A 101 -2.34 4.79 5.73
N TRP A 102 -2.74 3.76 6.46
CA TRP A 102 -1.93 3.08 7.45
C TRP A 102 -2.19 1.58 7.46
N CYS A 103 -1.18 0.83 7.88
CA CYS A 103 -1.23 -0.59 8.14
C CYS A 103 -0.63 -0.84 9.51
N LYS A 104 -1.39 -1.49 10.39
CA LYS A 104 -0.97 -1.85 11.75
C LYS A 104 -0.83 -3.36 11.82
N VAL A 105 0.35 -3.79 12.23
CA VAL A 105 0.68 -5.20 12.48
C VAL A 105 0.90 -5.37 13.97
N HIS A 106 0.26 -6.35 14.59
CA HIS A 106 0.46 -6.67 16.01
C HIS A 106 0.17 -8.13 16.31
N SER A 107 0.75 -8.64 17.39
CA SER A 107 0.48 -9.99 17.88
C SER A 107 -1.01 -10.13 18.26
N ALA A 108 -1.60 -11.29 17.97
CA ALA A 108 -2.89 -11.68 18.51
C ALA A 108 -2.74 -12.17 19.97
N GLU A 109 -3.84 -12.23 20.73
CA GLU A 109 -3.84 -12.53 22.16
C GLU A 109 -3.16 -13.87 22.53
N MET A 110 -3.04 -14.82 21.59
CA MET A 110 -2.39 -16.13 21.81
C MET A 110 -0.92 -16.21 21.35
N ASN A 111 -0.29 -15.09 20.95
CA ASN A 111 1.10 -14.97 20.47
C ASN A 111 1.55 -15.84 19.27
N SER A 112 0.71 -16.75 18.80
CA SER A 112 0.97 -17.62 17.65
C SER A 112 0.44 -17.09 16.32
N CYS A 113 -0.35 -16.02 16.36
CA CYS A 113 -0.93 -15.41 15.17
C CYS A 113 -0.68 -13.89 15.18
N THR A 114 -0.69 -13.30 13.99
CA THR A 114 -0.52 -11.86 13.79
C THR A 114 -1.76 -11.26 13.18
N THR A 115 -2.20 -10.12 13.70
CA THR A 115 -3.27 -9.33 13.08
C THR A 115 -2.66 -8.23 12.23
N VAL A 116 -3.12 -8.11 10.99
CA VAL A 116 -2.79 -7.05 10.04
C VAL A 116 -4.06 -6.25 9.75
N GLU A 117 -4.08 -4.98 10.12
CA GLU A 117 -5.20 -4.07 9.88
C GLU A 117 -4.74 -2.94 8.96
N THR A 118 -5.53 -2.66 7.92
CA THR A 118 -5.20 -1.69 6.89
C THR A 118 -6.36 -0.71 6.73
N CYS A 119 -6.06 0.58 6.64
CA CYS A 119 -7.04 1.61 6.32
C CYS A 119 -6.44 2.59 5.33
N SER A 120 -7.18 2.93 4.28
CA SER A 120 -6.78 3.95 3.32
C SER A 120 -7.95 4.87 3.00
N ARG A 121 -7.61 6.12 2.70
CA ARG A 121 -8.53 7.16 2.27
C ARG A 121 -7.99 7.78 0.99
N VAL A 122 -8.78 7.74 -0.07
CA VAL A 122 -8.49 8.35 -1.36
C VAL A 122 -9.42 9.54 -1.58
N VAL A 123 -8.82 10.71 -1.83
CA VAL A 123 -9.53 11.97 -2.11
C VAL A 123 -9.28 12.35 -3.56
N PRO A 124 -10.29 12.27 -4.44
CA PRO A 124 -10.18 12.81 -5.79
C PRO A 124 -10.03 14.33 -5.75
N MET A 125 -9.10 14.86 -6.53
CA MET A 125 -8.89 16.29 -6.70
C MET A 125 -8.95 16.62 -8.19
N HIS A 126 -9.74 17.64 -8.53
CA HIS A 126 -9.86 18.12 -9.90
C HIS A 126 -9.30 19.54 -10.00
N PHE A 127 -8.39 19.77 -10.95
CA PHE A 127 -7.95 21.12 -11.31
C PHE A 127 -8.39 21.44 -12.75
N GLY A 128 -9.15 22.53 -12.92
CA GLY A 128 -9.43 23.12 -14.23
C GLY A 128 -10.62 22.56 -15.02
N VAL A 129 -10.71 22.97 -16.28
CA VAL A 129 -11.86 22.75 -17.21
C VAL A 129 -12.09 21.27 -17.56
N SER A 130 -11.09 20.40 -17.36
CA SER A 130 -11.16 18.95 -17.55
C SER A 130 -12.15 18.25 -16.62
N ALA A 131 -12.54 18.89 -15.51
CA ALA A 131 -13.60 18.45 -14.60
C ALA A 131 -15.00 18.38 -15.24
N SER A 132 -15.16 18.92 -16.46
CA SER A 132 -16.44 18.96 -17.18
C SER A 132 -16.88 17.63 -17.80
N ARG A 133 -16.05 16.56 -17.74
CA ARG A 133 -16.39 15.23 -18.25
C ARG A 133 -16.51 14.21 -17.12
N LEU A 134 -17.64 14.25 -16.41
CA LEU A 134 -17.95 13.39 -15.26
C LEU A 134 -17.57 11.91 -15.50
N GLY A 135 -17.91 11.33 -16.65
CA GLY A 135 -17.59 9.92 -16.95
C GLY A 135 -16.09 9.62 -17.05
N VAL A 136 -15.25 10.57 -17.46
CA VAL A 136 -13.78 10.38 -17.51
C VAL A 136 -13.19 10.45 -16.10
N ALA A 137 -13.72 11.34 -15.25
CA ALA A 137 -13.31 11.45 -13.85
C ALA A 137 -13.67 10.18 -13.06
N GLU A 138 -14.88 9.66 -13.23
CA GLU A 138 -15.30 8.38 -12.63
C GLU A 138 -14.43 7.21 -13.10
N GLN A 139 -14.08 7.18 -14.39
CA GLN A 139 -13.17 6.16 -14.92
C GLN A 139 -11.78 6.24 -14.29
N PHE A 140 -11.22 7.44 -14.17
CA PHE A 140 -9.93 7.66 -13.52
C PHE A 140 -9.94 7.18 -12.06
N ILE A 141 -10.94 7.59 -11.28
CA ILE A 141 -11.11 7.17 -9.89
C ILE A 141 -11.24 5.64 -9.81
N SER A 142 -12.05 5.03 -10.67
CA SER A 142 -12.22 3.57 -10.71
C SER A 142 -10.90 2.83 -10.99
N ILE A 143 -10.06 3.35 -11.88
CA ILE A 143 -8.74 2.79 -12.16
C ILE A 143 -7.86 2.84 -10.92
N VAL A 144 -7.80 3.99 -10.25
CA VAL A 144 -6.99 4.16 -9.03
C VAL A 144 -7.46 3.20 -7.93
N LEU A 145 -8.75 3.17 -7.64
CA LEU A 145 -9.30 2.33 -6.57
C LEU A 145 -9.08 0.84 -6.83
N LYS A 146 -9.37 0.35 -8.05
CA LYS A 146 -9.11 -1.05 -8.42
C LYS A 146 -7.65 -1.42 -8.32
N SER A 147 -6.77 -0.50 -8.71
CA SER A 147 -5.35 -0.77 -8.63
C SER A 147 -4.91 -0.84 -7.16
N ASN A 148 -5.47 -0.02 -6.27
CA ASN A 148 -5.19 -0.13 -4.84
C ASN A 148 -5.71 -1.43 -4.22
N GLU A 149 -6.86 -1.94 -4.67
CA GLU A 149 -7.37 -3.27 -4.28
C GLU A 149 -6.43 -4.38 -4.74
N GLU A 150 -6.00 -4.34 -6.02
CA GLU A 150 -5.04 -5.28 -6.59
C GLU A 150 -3.70 -5.27 -5.84
N ASP A 151 -3.22 -4.09 -5.43
CA ASP A 151 -1.99 -3.95 -4.64
C ASP A 151 -2.10 -4.69 -3.30
N ILE A 152 -3.23 -4.52 -2.60
CA ILE A 152 -3.50 -5.16 -1.30
C ILE A 152 -3.54 -6.67 -1.47
N GLU A 153 -4.27 -7.18 -2.46
CA GLU A 153 -4.36 -8.61 -2.75
C GLU A 153 -3.00 -9.20 -3.08
N GLN A 154 -2.22 -8.56 -3.95
CA GLN A 154 -0.89 -9.03 -4.33
C GLN A 154 0.10 -9.03 -3.17
N ILE A 155 0.05 -8.02 -2.30
CA ILE A 155 0.91 -7.97 -1.10
C ILE A 155 0.50 -9.07 -0.12
N ALA A 156 -0.79 -9.25 0.14
CA ALA A 156 -1.30 -10.29 1.03
C ALA A 156 -0.90 -11.70 0.55
N MET A 157 -1.15 -12.01 -0.74
CA MET A 157 -0.79 -13.31 -1.33
C MET A 157 0.72 -13.59 -1.27
N LYS A 158 1.56 -12.59 -1.55
CA LYS A 158 3.01 -12.74 -1.48
C LYS A 158 3.49 -12.91 -0.04
N LEU A 159 2.87 -12.23 0.90
CA LEU A 159 3.20 -12.35 2.32
C LEU A 159 2.87 -13.76 2.83
N ASP A 160 1.65 -14.24 2.55
CA ASP A 160 1.23 -15.61 2.89
C ASP A 160 2.21 -16.64 2.33
N LYS A 161 2.58 -16.50 1.06
CA LYS A 161 3.52 -17.42 0.42
C LYS A 161 4.91 -17.41 1.09
N LEU A 162 5.48 -16.23 1.33
CA LEU A 162 6.81 -16.13 1.94
C LEU A 162 6.85 -16.75 3.34
N LEU A 163 5.80 -16.54 4.13
CA LEU A 163 5.67 -17.11 5.47
C LEU A 163 5.50 -18.64 5.43
N LEU A 164 4.72 -19.15 4.47
CA LEU A 164 4.58 -20.60 4.26
C LEU A 164 5.89 -21.26 3.83
N ASP A 165 6.60 -20.67 2.87
CA ASP A 165 7.85 -21.19 2.35
C ASP A 165 8.92 -21.28 3.47
N GLU A 166 9.07 -20.21 4.29
CA GLU A 166 9.99 -20.21 5.44
C GLU A 166 9.62 -21.27 6.49
N ALA A 167 8.34 -21.40 6.84
CA ALA A 167 7.89 -22.40 7.80
C ALA A 167 8.18 -23.83 7.33
N LEU A 168 8.03 -24.11 6.02
CA LEU A 168 8.34 -25.41 5.45
C LEU A 168 9.85 -25.70 5.43
N GLU A 169 10.70 -24.70 5.18
CA GLU A 169 12.16 -24.86 5.24
C GLU A 169 12.63 -25.28 6.64
N HIS A 170 12.06 -24.68 7.70
CA HIS A 170 12.39 -25.04 9.08
C HIS A 170 12.03 -26.48 9.44
N ILE A 171 10.89 -27.00 8.94
CA ILE A 171 10.47 -28.39 9.19
C ILE A 171 11.46 -29.39 8.56
N HIS A 172 12.01 -29.10 7.38
CA HIS A 172 12.96 -29.99 6.73
C HIS A 172 14.30 -30.05 7.48
N LEU A 173 14.74 -28.93 8.06
CA LEU A 173 15.99 -28.83 8.82
C LEU A 173 15.91 -29.50 10.21
N GLU A 174 14.72 -29.62 10.81
CA GLU A 174 14.53 -30.33 12.09
C GLU A 174 14.38 -31.86 11.92
N SER A 175 14.30 -32.33 10.67
CA SER A 175 14.12 -33.76 10.34
C SER A 175 15.42 -34.50 9.96
N GLU A 176 16.56 -33.81 9.96
CA GLU A 176 17.92 -34.35 9.76
C GLU A 176 18.70 -34.46 11.07
#